data_AF-A0A932D2K3-F1
#
_entry.id   AF-A0A932D2K3-F1
#
_cell.length_a   1.000
_cell.length_b   1.000
_cell.length_c   1.000
_cell.angle_alpha   90.00
_cell.angle_beta   90.00
_cell.angle_gamma   90.00
#
_symmetry.space_group_name_H-M   'P 1'
#
loop_
_entity.id
_entity.type
_entity.pdbx_description
1 polymer ?
#
loop_
_entity_poly.entity_id
_entity_poly.type
_entity_poly.pdbx_seq_one_letter_code
_entity_poly.pdbx_strand_id
1 'polypeptide(L)' 'MASVKITAVFERHGRWYVGYVPQVPGVHSQERTLAAARKSLLAALRELVTIDPGIVRRHRRIEQLEVRLST' A
#
# COMPACT_ATOMS: atom_id res chain seq x y z
N MET A 1 21.31 6.62 -9.43
CA MET A 1 20.05 6.36 -8.69
C MET A 1 20.04 4.90 -8.30
N ALA A 2 19.76 4.58 -7.04
CA ALA A 2 19.58 3.19 -6.62
C ALA A 2 18.23 2.68 -7.14
N SER A 3 18.21 1.49 -7.75
CA SER A 3 16.98 0.80 -8.13
C SER A 3 16.69 -0.30 -7.11
N VAL A 4 15.43 -0.39 -6.67
CA VAL A 4 14.97 -1.46 -5.79
C VAL A 4 14.02 -2.34 -6.59
N LYS A 5 14.26 -3.65 -6.57
CA LYS A 5 13.38 -4.65 -7.18
C LYS A 5 12.40 -5.15 -6.10
N ILE A 6 11.11 -5.00 -6.36
CA ILE A 6 10.03 -5.44 -5.48
C ILE A 6 9.07 -6.34 -6.25
N THR A 7 8.32 -7.17 -5.52
CA THR A 7 7.27 -8.02 -6.09
C THR A 7 5.92 -7.37 -5.83
N ALA A 8 5.21 -6.99 -6.89
CA ALA A 8 3.83 -6.54 -6.79
C ALA A 8 2.88 -7.72 -7.08
N VAL A 9 1.92 -7.93 -6.18
CA VAL A 9 0.85 -8.92 -6.33
C VAL A 9 -0.42 -8.18 -6.74
N PHE A 10 -1.17 -8.75 -7.69
CA PHE A 10 -2.46 -8.21 -8.12
C PHE A 10 -3.50 -9.34 -8.14
N GLU A 11 -4.58 -9.14 -7.40
CA GLU A 11 -5.66 -10.10 -7.28
C GLU A 11 -6.96 -9.48 -7.79
N ARG A 12 -7.82 -10.29 -8.41
CA ARG A 12 -9.16 -9.86 -8.82
C ARG A 12 -10.20 -10.38 -7.84
N HIS A 13 -10.85 -9.45 -7.15
CA HIS A 13 -11.94 -9.70 -6.21
C HIS A 13 -13.24 -9.13 -6.79
N GLY A 14 -13.97 -9.99 -7.52
CA GLY A 14 -15.19 -9.60 -8.25
C GLY A 14 -14.94 -8.51 -9.29
N ARG A 15 -15.46 -7.30 -9.03
CA ARG A 15 -15.34 -6.10 -9.87
C ARG A 15 -14.15 -5.20 -9.50
N TRP A 16 -13.25 -5.68 -8.64
CA TRP A 16 -12.11 -4.92 -8.17
C TRP A 16 -10.82 -5.68 -8.41
N TYR A 17 -9.76 -4.94 -8.70
CA TYR A 17 -8.38 -5.39 -8.65
C TYR A 17 -7.74 -4.81 -7.40
N VAL A 18 -7.16 -5.66 -6.56
CA VAL A 18 -6.39 -5.28 -5.37
C VAL A 18 -4.92 -5.51 -5.69
N GLY A 19 -4.10 -4.47 -5.60
CA GLY A 19 -2.65 -4.53 -5.82
C GLY A 19 -1.91 -4.21 -4.53
N TYR A 20 -0.88 -4.96 -4.19
CA TYR A 20 -0.06 -4.73 -2.99
C TYR A 20 1.38 -5.24 -3.16
N VAL A 21 2.27 -4.82 -2.27
CA VAL A 21 3.68 -5.25 -2.24
C VAL A 21 3.95 -5.91 -0.89
N PRO A 22 4.12 -7.25 -0.83
CA PRO A 22 4.34 -7.95 0.44
C PRO A 22 5.51 -7.41 1.26
N GLN A 23 6.56 -6.90 0.60
CA GLN A 23 7.74 -6.32 1.24
C GLN A 23 7.50 -4.94 1.87
N VAL A 24 6.39 -4.28 1.53
CA VAL A 24 6.08 -2.91 1.96
C VAL A 24 4.66 -2.89 2.54
N PRO A 25 4.50 -3.30 3.82
CA PRO A 25 3.19 -3.33 4.47
C PRO A 25 2.49 -1.97 4.43
N GLY A 26 1.17 -1.99 4.23
CA GLY A 26 0.34 -0.79 4.19
C GLY A 26 0.24 -0.10 2.83
N VAL A 27 1.14 -0.37 1.87
CA VAL A 27 1.02 0.18 0.51
C VAL A 27 0.22 -0.77 -0.38
N HIS A 28 -0.95 -0.30 -0.79
CA HIS A 28 -1.87 -1.04 -1.65
C HIS A 28 -2.67 -0.10 -2.56
N SER A 29 -3.32 -0.69 -3.56
CA SER A 29 -4.21 -0.01 -4.49
C SER A 29 -5.46 -0.86 -4.71
N GLN A 30 -6.61 -0.22 -4.93
CA GLN A 30 -7.83 -0.92 -5.32
C GLN A 30 -8.50 -0.17 -6.46
N GLU A 31 -8.69 -0.84 -7.60
CA GLU A 31 -9.17 -0.20 -8.83
C GLU A 31 -10.12 -1.10 -9.62
N ARG A 32 -10.84 -0.53 -10.59
CA ARG A 32 -11.77 -1.30 -11.44
C ARG A 32 -11.08 -2.10 -12.55
N THR A 33 -9.84 -1.75 -12.88
CA THR A 33 -9.05 -2.43 -13.92
C THR A 33 -7.63 -2.71 -13.44
N LEU A 34 -7.00 -3.74 -14.00
CA LEU A 34 -5.61 -4.09 -13.68
C LEU A 34 -4.62 -2.96 -14.06
N ALA A 35 -4.87 -2.26 -15.17
CA ALA A 35 -4.04 -1.14 -15.61
C ALA A 35 -4.10 0.03 -14.63
N ALA A 36 -5.30 0.37 -14.16
CA ALA A 36 -5.48 1.39 -13.12
C ALA A 36 -4.80 0.95 -11.82
N ALA A 37 -4.98 -0.29 -11.38
CA ALA A 37 -4.35 -0.81 -10.16
C ALA A 37 -2.82 -0.68 -10.21
N ARG A 38 -2.19 -1.01 -11.35
CA ARG A 38 -0.74 -0.82 -11.55
C ARG A 38 -0.33 0.64 -11.42
N LYS A 39 -1.08 1.56 -12.04
CA LYS A 39 -0.78 3.00 -12.00
C LYS A 39 -0.91 3.55 -10.58
N SER A 40 -1.97 3.18 -9.87
CA SER A 40 -2.24 3.62 -8.50
C SER A 40 -1.24 3.04 -7.50
N LEU A 41 -0.88 1.75 -7.62
CA LEU A 41 0.15 1.15 -6.75
C LEU A 41 1.50 1.84 -6.92
N LEU A 42 1.89 2.14 -8.16
CA LEU A 42 3.13 2.85 -8.44
C LEU A 42 3.10 4.28 -7.89
N ALA A 43 1.96 4.97 -7.96
CA ALA A 43 1.80 6.28 -7.36
C ALA A 43 1.92 6.23 -5.83
N ALA A 44 1.28 5.25 -5.18
CA ALA A 44 1.37 5.06 -3.73
C ALA A 44 2.81 4.75 -3.27
N LEU A 45 3.56 3.92 -4.00
CA LEU A 45 4.96 3.65 -3.73
C LEU A 45 5.85 4.89 -3.88
N ARG A 46 5.56 5.76 -4.86
CA ARG A 46 6.25 7.04 -5.02
C ARG A 46 5.92 8.01 -3.89
N GLU A 47 4.68 8.04 -3.45
CA GLU A 47 4.29 8.87 -2.31
C GLU A 47 5.04 8.41 -1.05
N LEU A 48 5.13 7.09 -0.81
CA LEU A 48 5.84 6.54 0.35
C LEU A 48 7.27 7.07 0.46
N VAL A 49 8.03 7.13 -0.63
CA VAL A 49 9.42 7.62 -0.60
C VAL A 49 9.53 9.13 -0.37
N THR A 50 8.42 9.88 -0.50
CA THR A 50 8.36 11.32 -0.25
C THR A 50 7.67 11.69 1.08
N ILE A 51 7.08 10.72 1.78
CA ILE A 51 6.43 10.97 3.07
C ILE A 51 7.52 11.27 4.11
N ASP A 52 7.39 12.42 4.77
CA ASP A 52 8.09 12.74 6.00
C ASP A 52 7.28 12.21 7.19
N PRO A 53 7.81 11.24 7.97
CA PRO A 53 7.14 10.72 9.17
C PRO A 53 6.86 11.77 10.25
N GLY A 54 7.64 12.86 10.28
CA GLY A 54 7.47 13.98 11.22
C GLY A 54 6.26 14.86 10.90
N ILE A 55 5.68 14.75 9.70
CA ILE A 55 4.49 15.50 9.32
C ILE A 55 3.24 14.70 9.73
N VAL A 56 2.83 14.91 10.98
CA VAL A 56 1.53 14.44 11.46
C VAL A 56 0.44 15.29 10.80
N ARG A 57 -0.26 14.73 9.80
CA ARG A 57 -1.49 15.35 9.29
C ARG A 57 -2.49 15.41 10.45
N ARG A 58 -3.02 16.61 10.76
CA ARG A 58 -3.89 16.94 11.92
C ARG A 58 -5.14 16.06 12.13
N HIS A 59 -5.42 15.10 11.25
CA HIS A 59 -6.56 14.19 11.31
C HIS A 59 -6.18 12.68 11.33
N ARG A 60 -4.91 12.33 11.55
CA ARG A 60 -4.50 10.93 11.73
C ARG A 60 -4.43 10.57 13.21
N ARG A 61 -5.22 9.58 13.64
CA ARG A 61 -5.07 8.90 14.92
C ARG A 61 -4.16 7.68 14.71
N ILE A 62 -3.01 7.67 15.37
CA ILE A 62 -2.06 6.54 15.35
C ILE A 62 -2.23 5.81 16.67
N GLU A 63 -2.56 4.51 16.60
CA GLU A 63 -2.72 3.67 17.78
C GLU A 63 -1.89 2.40 17.62
N GLN A 64 -1.32 1.93 18.72
CA GLN A 64 -0.72 0.60 18.80
C GLN A 64 -1.74 -0.31 19.48
N LEU A 65 -2.11 -1.40 18.82
CA LEU A 65 -3.07 -2.38 19.33
C LEU A 65 -2.32 -3.68 19.65
N GLU A 66 -2.53 -4.20 20.86
CA GLU A 66 -2.11 -5.55 21.22
C GLU A 66 -3.18 -6.54 20.73
N VAL A 67 -2.80 -7.45 19.82
CA VAL A 67 -3.72 -8.47 19.29
C VAL A 67 -3.36 -9.81 19.91
N ARG A 68 -4.32 -10.44 20.59
CA ARG A 68 -4.21 -11.84 21.06
C ARG A 68 -4.94 -12.74 20.07
N LEU A 69 -4.19 -13.67 19.47
CA LEU A 69 -4.74 -14.67 18.57
C LEU A 69 -4.92 -15.97 19.37
N SER A 70 -6.14 -16.48 19.42
CA SER A 70 -6.44 -17.85 19.88
C SER A 70 -6.76 -18.70 18.65
N THR A 71 -6.00 -19.78 18.46
CA THR A 71 -6.29 -20.86 17.51
C THR A 71 -7.55 -21.61 17.88
#